data_AF-A0A5E4PLI5-F1
#
_entry.id   AF-A0A5E4PLI5-F1
#
_cell.length_a   1.000
_cell.length_b   1.000
_cell.length_c   1.000
_cell.angle_alpha   90.00
_cell.angle_beta   90.00
_cell.angle_gamma   90.00
#
_symmetry.space_group_name_H-M   'P 1'
#
loop_
_entity.id
_entity.type
_entity.pdbx_description
1 polymer ?
#
loop_
_entity_poly.entity_id
_entity_poly.type
_entity_poly.pdbx_seq_one_letter_code
_entity_poly.pdbx_strand_id
1 'polypeptide(L)'
;MWFAYALLAAVLWGLNYSLAEKILQSISPITLLALEMLAGAILFFIISYCMNLRADWVTLTTRPSVLWMTILEIIVVLTASFFIVASIQGKNATVAGIIELIYPLFTILFTWVLFRENHVNLPVMIGGGFILLGVLIISYA
;
A
#
# COMPACT_ATOMS: atom_id res chain seq x y z
N MET A 1 -14.61 -2.48 -14.18
CA MET A 1 -13.91 -1.19 -13.96
C MET A 1 -12.94 -1.27 -12.79
N TRP A 2 -13.35 -1.71 -11.58
CA TRP A 2 -12.44 -1.88 -10.42
C TRP A 2 -11.22 -2.78 -10.69
N PHE A 3 -11.41 -3.88 -11.42
CA PHE A 3 -10.32 -4.81 -11.78
C PHE A 3 -9.22 -4.14 -12.60
N ALA A 4 -9.58 -3.24 -13.52
CA ALA A 4 -8.62 -2.50 -14.32
C ALA A 4 -7.78 -1.53 -13.46
N TYR A 5 -8.40 -0.87 -12.47
CA TYR A 5 -7.67 -0.04 -11.51
C TYR A 5 -6.69 -0.84 -10.66
N ALA A 6 -7.11 -2.03 -10.19
CA ALA A 6 -6.22 -2.92 -9.44
C ALA A 6 -5.03 -3.40 -10.30
N LEU A 7 -5.28 -3.75 -11.57
CA LEU A 7 -4.22 -4.17 -12.49
C LEU A 7 -3.25 -3.03 -12.80
N LEU A 8 -3.76 -1.82 -13.08
CA LEU A 8 -2.92 -0.64 -13.30
C LEU A 8 -2.11 -0.28 -12.06
N ALA A 9 -2.70 -0.38 -10.87
CA ALA A 9 -1.98 -0.18 -9.61
C ALA A 9 -0.82 -1.20 -9.47
N ALA A 10 -1.04 -2.47 -9.77
CA ALA A 10 0.02 -3.48 -9.71
C ALA A 10 1.18 -3.18 -10.68
N VAL A 11 0.87 -2.73 -11.91
CA VAL A 11 1.89 -2.29 -12.89
C VAL A 11 2.67 -1.09 -12.36
N LEU A 12 1.98 -0.08 -11.83
CA LEU A 12 2.61 1.13 -11.31
C LEU A 12 3.46 0.86 -10.07
N TRP A 13 3.04 -0.03 -9.17
CA TRP A 13 3.85 -0.46 -8.03
C TRP A 13 5.12 -1.20 -8.47
N GLY A 14 5.02 -2.10 -9.45
CA GLY A 14 6.21 -2.75 -10.03
C GLY A 14 7.20 -1.75 -10.63
N LEU A 15 6.70 -0.77 -11.40
CA LEU A 15 7.54 0.31 -11.93
C LEU A 15 8.14 1.16 -10.80
N ASN A 16 7.34 1.53 -9.80
CA ASN A 16 7.78 2.30 -8.64
C ASN A 16 8.97 1.64 -7.94
N TYR A 17 8.89 0.35 -7.64
CA TYR A 17 9.99 -0.36 -6.98
C TYR A 17 11.24 -0.44 -7.84
N SER A 18 11.09 -0.69 -9.14
CA SER A 18 12.24 -0.72 -10.07
C SER A 18 12.95 0.63 -10.17
N LEU A 19 12.21 1.74 -10.14
CA LEU A 19 12.76 3.09 -10.11
C LEU A 19 13.39 3.41 -8.74
N ALA A 20 12.70 3.07 -7.65
CA ALA A 20 13.19 3.27 -6.30
C ALA A 20 14.54 2.58 -6.09
N GLU A 21 14.72 1.33 -6.54
CA GLU A 21 16.00 0.62 -6.44
C GLU A 21 17.16 1.41 -7.08
N LYS A 22 16.93 2.06 -8.23
CA LYS A 22 17.96 2.90 -8.88
C LYS A 22 18.18 4.21 -8.16
N ILE A 23 17.11 4.87 -7.74
CA ILE A 23 17.17 6.18 -7.07
C ILE A 23 17.85 6.07 -5.69
N LEU A 24 17.60 4.98 -4.97
CA LEU A 24 18.16 4.72 -3.63
C LEU A 24 19.67 4.43 -3.62
N GLN A 25 20.28 4.26 -4.81
CA GLN A 25 21.74 4.25 -4.95
C GLN A 25 22.34 5.65 -4.81
N SER A 26 21.54 6.70 -4.97
CA SER A 26 21.98 8.10 -4.97
C SER A 26 21.41 8.92 -3.81
N ILE A 27 20.22 8.61 -3.32
CA ILE A 27 19.58 9.34 -2.22
C ILE A 27 19.05 8.40 -1.13
N SER A 28 18.78 8.94 0.05
CA SER A 28 18.24 8.17 1.17
C SER A 28 16.75 7.80 0.99
N PRO A 29 16.26 6.71 1.61
CA PRO A 29 14.85 6.35 1.63
C PRO A 29 13.94 7.47 2.10
N ILE A 30 14.34 8.17 3.16
CA ILE A 30 13.56 9.27 3.74
C ILE A 30 13.45 10.43 2.75
N THR A 31 14.53 10.76 2.04
CA THR A 31 14.49 11.82 1.02
C THR A 31 13.56 11.46 -0.13
N LEU A 32 13.64 10.23 -0.64
CA LEU A 32 12.76 9.75 -1.71
C LEU A 32 11.29 9.83 -1.28
N LEU A 33 10.97 9.25 -0.12
CA LEU A 33 9.62 9.25 0.43
C LEU A 33 9.09 10.67 0.69
N ALA A 34 9.92 11.57 1.21
CA ALA A 34 9.51 12.96 1.43
C ALA A 34 9.09 13.65 0.12
N LEU A 35 9.83 13.41 -0.97
CA LEU A 35 9.50 13.95 -2.29
C LEU A 35 8.21 13.35 -2.85
N GLU A 36 8.04 12.03 -2.76
CA GLU A 36 6.83 11.32 -3.19
C GLU A 36 5.59 11.79 -2.41
N MET A 37 5.68 11.85 -1.09
CA MET A 37 4.58 12.29 -0.22
C MET A 37 4.23 13.76 -0.45
N LEU A 38 5.22 14.64 -0.65
CA LEU A 38 4.97 16.05 -0.94
C LEU A 38 4.27 16.23 -2.29
N ALA A 39 4.76 15.57 -3.34
CA ALA A 39 4.16 15.63 -4.66
C ALA A 39 2.73 15.05 -4.65
N GLY A 40 2.54 13.90 -4.00
CA GLY A 40 1.24 13.26 -3.82
C GLY A 40 0.27 14.15 -3.04
N ALA A 41 0.72 14.75 -1.92
CA ALA A 41 -0.10 15.65 -1.12
C ALA A 41 -0.60 16.86 -1.93
N ILE A 42 0.28 17.51 -2.70
CA ILE A 42 -0.10 18.64 -3.56
C ILE A 42 -1.12 18.20 -4.61
N LEU A 43 -0.85 17.11 -5.34
CA LEU A 43 -1.72 16.62 -6.40
C LEU A 43 -3.10 16.23 -5.87
N PHE A 44 -3.15 15.39 -4.83
CA PHE A 44 -4.41 14.89 -4.28
C PHE A 44 -5.17 15.96 -3.51
N PHE A 45 -4.49 16.94 -2.90
CA PHE A 45 -5.16 18.09 -2.31
C PHE A 45 -5.89 18.93 -3.35
N ILE A 46 -5.24 19.23 -4.50
CA ILE A 46 -5.88 19.97 -5.60
C ILE A 46 -7.09 19.21 -6.13
N ILE A 47 -6.95 17.91 -6.39
CA ILE A 47 -8.05 17.08 -6.88
C ILE A 47 -9.19 17.04 -5.86
N SER A 48 -8.88 16.79 -4.58
CA SER A 48 -9.86 16.74 -3.51
C SER A 48 -10.60 18.06 -3.35
N TYR A 49 -9.88 19.18 -3.41
CA TYR A 49 -10.44 20.53 -3.30
C TYR A 49 -11.49 20.80 -4.40
N CYS A 50 -11.19 20.39 -5.63
CA CYS A 50 -12.10 20.56 -6.77
C CYS A 50 -13.31 19.61 -6.76
N MET A 51 -13.27 18.54 -5.96
CA MET A 51 -14.30 17.49 -5.96
C MET A 51 -15.12 17.47 -4.67
N ASN A 52 -14.56 16.91 -3.59
CA ASN A 52 -15.34 16.48 -2.41
C ASN A 52 -14.83 17.02 -1.08
N LEU A 53 -13.73 17.79 -1.04
CA LEU A 53 -13.03 18.15 0.20
C LEU A 53 -13.97 18.70 1.28
N ARG A 54 -14.93 19.55 0.91
CA ARG A 54 -15.88 20.12 1.88
C ARG A 54 -16.78 19.06 2.52
N ALA A 55 -17.31 18.13 1.74
CA ALA A 55 -18.19 17.08 2.24
C ALA A 55 -17.42 16.07 3.11
N ASP A 56 -16.20 15.72 2.70
CA ASP A 56 -15.34 14.82 3.44
C ASP A 56 -14.88 15.46 4.75
N TRP A 57 -14.57 16.75 4.75
CA TRP A 57 -14.21 17.50 5.96
C TRP A 57 -15.34 17.54 6.99
N VAL A 58 -16.58 17.75 6.54
CA VAL A 58 -17.76 17.64 7.43
C VAL A 58 -17.88 16.22 7.98
N THR A 59 -17.65 15.19 7.17
CA THR A 59 -17.69 13.80 7.63
C THR A 59 -16.62 13.51 8.68
N LEU A 60 -15.39 13.96 8.48
CA LEU A 60 -14.28 13.79 9.43
C LEU A 60 -14.55 14.50 10.77
N THR A 61 -15.15 15.69 10.73
CA THR A 61 -15.45 16.47 11.94
C THR A 61 -16.69 16.00 12.69
N THR A 62 -17.65 15.35 12.00
CA THR A 62 -18.91 14.89 12.60
C THR A 62 -18.90 13.41 12.99
N ARG A 63 -18.00 12.59 12.42
CA ARG A 63 -17.89 11.16 12.70
C ARG A 63 -16.51 10.80 13.27
N PRO A 64 -16.33 10.81 14.61
CA PRO A 64 -15.05 10.54 15.24
C PRO A 64 -14.42 9.19 14.87
N SER A 65 -15.23 8.17 14.61
CA SER A 65 -14.72 6.85 14.19
C SER A 65 -14.00 6.93 12.84
N VAL A 66 -14.54 7.69 11.88
CA VAL A 66 -13.93 7.89 10.57
C VAL A 66 -12.63 8.67 10.71
N LEU A 67 -12.64 9.76 11.50
CA LEU A 67 -11.44 10.54 11.77
C LEU A 67 -10.30 9.70 12.35
N TRP A 68 -10.58 8.87 13.35
CA TRP A 68 -9.57 8.00 13.95
C TRP A 68 -9.06 6.93 12.98
N MET A 69 -9.94 6.34 12.17
CA MET A 69 -9.53 5.40 11.13
C MET A 69 -8.65 6.10 10.08
N THR A 70 -8.96 7.33 9.67
CA THR A 70 -8.14 8.12 8.75
C THR A 70 -6.77 8.46 9.35
N ILE A 71 -6.70 8.91 10.60
CA ILE A 71 -5.42 9.18 11.27
C ILE A 71 -4.57 7.91 11.36
N LEU A 72 -5.18 6.78 11.73
CA LEU A 72 -4.49 5.51 11.81
C LEU A 72 -3.98 5.06 10.43
N GLU A 73 -4.79 5.21 9.39
CA GLU A 73 -4.42 4.88 8.01
C GLU A 73 -3.22 5.71 7.55
N ILE A 74 -3.19 7.03 7.84
CA ILE A 74 -2.05 7.90 7.54
C ILE A 74 -0.76 7.40 8.24
N ILE A 75 -0.85 7.02 9.51
CA ILE A 75 0.31 6.50 10.25
C ILE A 75 0.78 5.17 9.64
N VAL A 76 -0.15 4.27 9.31
CA VAL A 76 0.14 2.97 8.71
C VAL A 76 0.78 3.13 7.34
N VAL A 77 0.24 3.97 6.45
CA VAL A 77 0.80 4.14 5.09
C VAL A 77 2.19 4.77 5.12
N LEU A 78 2.43 5.75 6.01
CA LEU A 78 3.77 6.34 6.17
C LEU A 78 4.78 5.31 6.67
N THR A 79 4.38 4.50 7.66
CA THR A 79 5.23 3.47 8.25
C THR A 79 5.50 2.34 7.26
N ALA A 80 4.47 1.87 6.55
CA ALA A 80 4.58 0.83 5.52
C ALA A 80 5.47 1.29 4.36
N SER A 81 5.27 2.53 3.88
CA SER A 81 6.09 3.12 2.81
C SER A 81 7.56 3.20 3.21
N PHE A 82 7.85 3.55 4.47
CA PHE A 82 9.22 3.50 4.98
C PHE A 82 9.81 2.09 4.92
N PHE A 83 9.10 1.09 5.44
CA PHE A 83 9.62 -0.28 5.49
C PHE A 83 9.82 -0.90 4.11
N ILE A 84 8.92 -0.67 3.16
CA ILE A 84 9.09 -1.22 1.81
C ILE A 84 10.29 -0.55 1.12
N VAL A 85 10.42 0.78 1.14
CA VAL A 85 11.55 1.48 0.52
C VAL A 85 12.88 1.13 1.21
N ALA A 86 12.89 1.00 2.54
CA ALA A 86 14.06 0.55 3.29
C ALA A 86 14.44 -0.90 2.92
N SER A 87 13.47 -1.80 2.70
CA SER A 87 13.74 -3.18 2.29
C SER A 87 14.31 -3.25 0.86
N ILE A 88 13.86 -2.38 -0.05
CA ILE A 88 14.41 -2.24 -1.41
C ILE A 88 15.88 -1.80 -1.32
N GLN A 89 16.17 -0.77 -0.51
CA GLN A 89 17.54 -0.30 -0.31
C GLN A 89 18.44 -1.39 0.31
N GLY A 90 17.91 -2.15 1.28
CA GLY A 90 18.65 -3.19 1.97
C GLY A 90 18.94 -4.45 1.13
N LYS A 91 18.18 -4.69 0.05
CA LYS A 91 18.37 -5.86 -0.82
C LYS A 91 18.23 -5.50 -2.31
N ASN A 92 17.00 -5.53 -2.84
CA ASN A 92 16.64 -5.09 -4.19
C ASN A 92 15.11 -5.05 -4.32
N ALA A 93 14.60 -4.41 -5.38
CA ALA A 93 13.17 -4.28 -5.62
C ALA A 93 12.47 -5.61 -5.82
N THR A 94 13.11 -6.55 -6.51
CA THR A 94 12.51 -7.84 -6.85
C THR A 94 12.13 -8.61 -5.59
N VAL A 95 13.10 -8.86 -4.71
CA VAL A 95 12.86 -9.66 -3.51
C VAL A 95 11.95 -8.92 -2.52
N ALA A 96 12.14 -7.61 -2.35
CA ALA A 96 11.27 -6.78 -1.50
C ALA A 96 9.80 -6.86 -1.96
N GLY A 97 9.54 -6.65 -3.25
CA GLY A 97 8.20 -6.70 -3.82
C GLY A 97 7.58 -8.09 -3.76
N ILE A 98 8.36 -9.16 -3.97
CA ILE A 98 7.86 -10.55 -3.83
C ILE A 98 7.42 -10.82 -2.39
N ILE A 99 8.25 -10.48 -1.41
CA ILE A 99 7.89 -10.68 0.00
C ILE A 99 6.65 -9.87 0.34
N GLU A 100 6.54 -8.63 -0.17
CA GLU A 100 5.37 -7.79 0.07
C GLU A 100 4.06 -8.42 -0.41
N LEU A 101 4.05 -9.21 -1.50
CA LEU A 101 2.86 -9.86 -2.06
C LEU A 101 2.07 -10.75 -1.08
N ILE A 102 2.59 -11.02 0.12
CA ILE A 102 1.85 -11.67 1.21
C ILE A 102 0.79 -10.76 1.87
N TYR A 103 0.85 -9.43 1.65
CA TYR A 103 -0.07 -8.46 2.28
C TYR A 103 -1.57 -8.77 2.09
N PRO A 104 -2.06 -9.36 0.97
CA PRO A 104 -3.48 -9.69 0.84
C PRO A 104 -3.99 -10.65 1.92
N LEU A 105 -3.12 -11.52 2.44
CA LEU A 105 -3.45 -12.42 3.56
C LEU A 105 -3.67 -11.64 4.85
N PHE A 106 -2.83 -10.65 5.10
CA PHE A 106 -2.99 -9.73 6.23
C PHE A 106 -4.22 -8.85 6.06
N THR A 107 -4.54 -8.40 4.85
CA THR A 107 -5.78 -7.66 4.56
C THR A 107 -7.01 -8.51 4.91
N ILE A 108 -7.04 -9.78 4.51
CA ILE A 108 -8.14 -10.71 4.86
C ILE A 108 -8.23 -10.89 6.39
N LEU A 109 -7.10 -11.09 7.05
CA LEU A 109 -7.05 -11.24 8.51
C LEU A 109 -7.58 -10.00 9.23
N PHE A 110 -7.10 -8.81 8.88
CA PHE A 110 -7.49 -7.57 9.55
C PHE A 110 -8.94 -7.16 9.25
N THR A 111 -9.42 -7.39 8.03
CA THR A 111 -10.84 -7.15 7.71
C THR A 111 -11.77 -8.05 8.52
N TRP A 112 -11.37 -9.32 8.70
CA TRP A 112 -12.10 -10.25 9.55
C TRP A 112 -12.03 -9.89 11.04
N VAL A 113 -10.85 -9.61 11.58
CA VAL A 113 -10.65 -9.36 13.02
C VAL A 113 -11.19 -7.99 13.45
N LEU A 114 -10.89 -6.92 12.70
CA LEU A 114 -11.18 -5.55 13.10
C LEU A 114 -12.58 -5.09 12.70
N PHE A 115 -13.06 -5.52 11.53
CA PHE A 115 -14.33 -5.05 10.96
C PHE A 115 -15.41 -6.13 10.92
N ARG A 116 -15.07 -7.39 11.28
CA ARG A 116 -15.98 -8.55 11.23
C ARG A 116 -16.55 -8.80 9.85
N GLU A 117 -15.85 -8.36 8.82
CA GLU A 117 -16.22 -8.62 7.43
C GLU A 117 -15.67 -9.98 7.01
N ASN A 118 -16.56 -10.93 6.70
CA ASN A 118 -16.13 -12.26 6.30
C ASN A 118 -16.00 -12.36 4.77
N HIS A 119 -14.81 -12.04 4.29
CA HIS A 119 -14.41 -12.28 2.90
C HIS A 119 -13.70 -13.63 2.72
N VAL A 120 -13.58 -14.44 3.80
CA VAL A 120 -12.92 -15.75 3.76
C VAL A 120 -13.86 -16.79 3.18
N ASN A 121 -13.55 -17.24 1.97
CA ASN A 121 -14.22 -18.35 1.32
C ASN A 121 -13.18 -19.32 0.71
N LEU A 122 -13.64 -20.49 0.26
CA LEU A 122 -12.75 -21.53 -0.24
C LEU A 122 -11.83 -21.04 -1.39
N PRO A 123 -12.31 -20.29 -2.40
CA PRO A 123 -11.43 -19.67 -3.40
C PRO A 123 -10.34 -18.77 -2.83
N VAL A 124 -10.68 -17.92 -1.85
CA VAL A 124 -9.72 -17.01 -1.20
C VAL A 124 -8.66 -17.80 -0.43
N MET A 125 -9.04 -18.88 0.25
CA MET A 125 -8.09 -19.75 0.95
C MET A 125 -7.13 -20.46 -0.01
N ILE A 126 -7.64 -21.02 -1.12
CA ILE A 126 -6.83 -21.69 -2.14
C ILE A 126 -5.88 -20.70 -2.81
N GLY A 127 -6.42 -19.55 -3.25
CA GLY A 127 -5.62 -18.48 -3.87
C GLY A 127 -4.56 -17.93 -2.93
N GLY A 128 -4.90 -17.70 -1.66
CA GLY A 128 -3.95 -17.29 -0.63
C GLY A 128 -2.83 -18.30 -0.41
N GLY A 129 -3.15 -19.60 -0.44
CA GLY A 129 -2.17 -20.67 -0.42
C GLY A 129 -1.20 -20.61 -1.60
N PHE A 130 -1.70 -20.36 -2.82
CA PHE A 130 -0.84 -20.19 -4.00
C PHE A 130 0.03 -18.94 -3.95
N ILE A 131 -0.46 -17.84 -3.36
CA ILE A 131 0.37 -16.64 -3.12
C ILE A 131 1.55 -17.01 -2.21
N LEU A 132 1.32 -17.68 -1.08
CA LEU A 132 2.40 -18.09 -0.17
C LEU A 132 3.41 -19.02 -0.86
N LEU A 133 2.93 -20.03 -1.57
CA LEU A 133 3.78 -20.95 -2.30
C LEU A 133 4.62 -20.23 -3.36
N GLY A 134 4.01 -19.31 -4.11
CA GLY A 134 4.70 -18.49 -5.11
C GLY A 134 5.80 -17.62 -4.48
N VAL A 135 5.47 -16.91 -3.39
CA VAL A 135 6.44 -16.07 -2.67
C VAL A 135 7.62 -16.91 -2.14
N LEU A 136 7.36 -18.08 -1.55
CA LEU A 136 8.41 -18.97 -1.06
C LEU A 136 9.34 -19.42 -2.19
N ILE A 137 8.77 -19.92 -3.31
CA ILE A 137 9.56 -20.42 -4.44
C ILE A 137 10.48 -19.31 -4.98
N ILE A 138 9.94 -18.11 -5.21
CA ILE A 138 10.73 -17.02 -5.80
C ILE A 138 11.74 -16.45 -4.78
N SER A 139 11.45 -16.50 -3.47
CA SER A 139 12.40 -16.04 -2.44
C SER A 139 13.66 -16.90 -2.33
N TYR A 140 13.63 -18.15 -2.81
CA TYR A 140 14.79 -19.04 -2.88
C TYR A 140 15.60 -18.94 -4.19
N ALA A 141 15.12 -18.17 -5.17
CA ALA A 141 15.83 -17.91 -6.43
C ALA A 141 16.83 -16.75 -6.27
#